data_AF-A0A8T7BT15-F1
#
_entry.id   AF-A0A8T7BT15-F1
#
_cell.length_a   1.000
_cell.length_b   1.000
_cell.length_c   1.000
_cell.angle_alpha   90.00
_cell.angle_beta   90.00
_cell.angle_gamma   90.00
#
_symmetry.space_group_name_H-M   'P 1'
#
loop_
_entity.id
_entity.type
_entity.pdbx_description
1 polymer ?
#
loop_
_entity_poly.entity_id
_entity_poly.type
_entity_poly.pdbx_seq_one_letter_code
_entity_poly.pdbx_strand_id
1 'polypeptide(L)'
;MGEKQVIINNFIRRSDKDVYYDNLTEHDYAASEFGMLSKIDKSGIKGEYKFIFHEDIIEYYLQISGQQGISDPWTRILYQYQERDFCYLLSGLSAYTLIPEKKRLFLTLIEDSCNGYYGVLGQIKRLLLEDPLNLDQARNLIEIAMPQKYQALTKADRAAIYNFQGLVFILTGDAESARESLATSMEIWQHPDNDARTIMQLSR
;
A
#
# COMPACT_ATOMS: atom_id res chain seq x y z
N MET A 1 -0.94 12.68 22.35
CA MET A 1 -0.22 13.18 21.17
C MET A 1 1.27 13.00 21.46
N GLY A 2 1.99 12.22 20.66
CA GLY A 2 3.41 11.92 20.92
C GLY A 2 4.32 13.10 20.60
N GLU A 3 5.47 13.19 21.29
CA GLU A 3 6.47 14.27 21.09
C GLU A 3 6.93 14.38 19.63
N LYS A 4 7.11 13.25 18.94
CA LYS A 4 7.43 13.18 17.50
C LYS A 4 6.41 13.94 16.64
N GLN A 5 5.12 13.73 16.88
CA GLN A 5 4.06 14.35 16.11
C GLN A 5 4.04 15.88 16.29
N VAL A 6 4.30 16.36 17.52
CA VAL A 6 4.40 17.79 17.82
C VAL A 6 5.56 18.44 17.07
N ILE A 7 6.73 17.79 17.04
CA ILE A 7 7.91 18.28 16.32
C ILE A 7 7.63 18.38 14.82
N ILE A 8 7.04 17.33 14.23
CA ILE A 8 6.73 17.27 12.80
C ILE A 8 5.70 18.34 12.42
N ASN A 9 4.62 18.47 13.20
CA ASN A 9 3.60 19.48 12.96
C ASN A 9 4.17 20.90 13.06
N ASN A 10 5.12 21.14 13.98
CA ASN A 10 5.79 22.43 14.11
C ASN A 10 6.72 22.73 12.93
N PHE A 11 7.46 21.73 12.44
CA PHE A 11 8.28 21.86 11.24
C PHE A 11 7.41 22.23 10.03
N ILE A 12 6.34 21.47 9.77
CA ILE A 12 5.40 21.73 8.68
C ILE A 12 4.82 23.14 8.80
N ARG A 13 4.34 23.52 10.00
CA ARG A 13 3.73 24.84 10.23
C ARG A 13 4.68 25.99 9.88
N ARG A 14 5.95 25.86 10.25
CA ARG A 14 6.98 26.92 10.11
C ARG A 14 7.69 26.92 8.76
N SER A 15 7.51 25.90 7.92
CA SER A 15 8.14 25.85 6.60
C SER A 15 7.44 26.79 5.62
N ASP A 16 8.17 27.74 5.04
CA ASP A 16 7.64 28.57 3.94
C ASP A 16 7.70 27.85 2.58
N LYS A 17 8.37 26.69 2.52
CA LYS A 17 8.47 25.83 1.34
C LYS A 17 7.45 24.70 1.38
N ASP A 18 7.13 24.18 0.19
CA ASP A 18 6.40 22.94 0.02
C ASP A 18 7.12 21.79 0.75
N VAL A 19 6.35 21.02 1.52
CA VAL A 19 6.85 19.88 2.29
C VAL A 19 6.35 18.60 1.64
N TYR A 20 7.29 17.73 1.29
CA TYR A 20 7.05 16.40 0.73
C TYR A 20 7.52 15.34 1.73
N TYR A 21 6.82 14.21 1.79
CA TYR A 21 7.13 13.10 2.69
C TYR A 21 6.70 11.76 2.09
N ASP A 22 7.27 10.67 2.60
CA ASP A 22 6.87 9.29 2.27
C ASP A 22 5.83 8.75 3.28
N ASN A 23 5.08 7.72 2.88
CA ASN A 23 3.78 7.28 3.46
C ASN A 23 3.78 6.75 4.92
N LEU A 24 4.57 7.30 5.84
CA LEU A 24 4.68 6.84 7.24
C LEU A 24 4.76 7.95 8.30
N THR A 25 4.42 9.19 7.95
CA THR A 25 4.52 10.32 8.89
C THR A 25 3.15 10.84 9.32
N GLU A 26 2.75 10.57 10.56
CA GLU A 26 1.53 11.16 11.14
C GLU A 26 1.67 12.68 11.32
N HIS A 27 0.69 13.44 10.81
CA HIS A 27 0.60 14.89 10.95
C HIS A 27 -0.85 15.39 10.91
N ASP A 28 -1.06 16.67 11.27
CA ASP A 28 -2.40 17.28 11.41
C ASP A 28 -2.91 18.02 10.17
N TYR A 29 -2.33 17.75 9.00
CA TYR A 29 -2.61 18.46 7.74
C TYR A 29 -3.22 17.53 6.68
N ALA A 30 -3.90 18.11 5.69
CA ALA A 30 -4.28 17.41 4.47
C ALA A 30 -3.04 17.07 3.64
N ALA A 31 -3.20 16.16 2.68
CA ALA A 31 -2.13 15.81 1.75
C ALA A 31 -2.64 15.50 0.34
N SER A 32 -1.79 15.76 -0.63
CA SER A 32 -1.95 15.33 -2.01
C SER A 32 -0.92 14.23 -2.30
N GLU A 33 -1.38 13.06 -2.72
CA GLU A 33 -0.55 11.90 -3.00
C GLU A 33 -0.21 11.81 -4.50
N PHE A 34 1.08 11.62 -4.77
CA PHE A 34 1.67 11.53 -6.10
C PHE A 34 2.32 10.15 -6.32
N GLY A 35 1.86 9.12 -5.60
CA GLY A 35 2.51 7.81 -5.55
C GLY A 35 3.53 7.74 -4.42
N MET A 36 4.83 7.72 -4.72
CA MET A 36 5.89 7.56 -3.70
C MET A 36 6.02 8.74 -2.73
N LEU A 37 5.44 9.89 -3.07
CA LEU A 37 5.53 11.11 -2.28
C LEU A 37 4.15 11.71 -2.09
N SER A 38 3.93 12.20 -0.88
CA SER A 38 2.79 13.02 -0.54
C SER A 38 3.26 14.45 -0.27
N LYS A 39 2.51 15.43 -0.79
CA LYS A 39 2.72 16.85 -0.55
C LYS A 39 1.73 17.33 0.50
N ILE A 40 2.22 18.02 1.53
CA ILE A 40 1.35 18.63 2.52
C ILE A 40 0.49 19.73 1.90
N ASP A 41 -0.81 19.70 2.18
CA ASP A 41 -1.75 20.79 1.95
C ASP A 41 -2.14 21.42 3.30
N LYS A 42 -1.58 22.59 3.58
CA LYS A 42 -1.85 23.34 4.82
C LYS A 42 -3.22 24.01 4.84
N SER A 43 -3.87 24.11 3.69
CA SER A 43 -5.16 24.77 3.51
C SER A 43 -6.34 23.80 3.50
N GLY A 44 -6.07 22.52 3.26
CA GLY A 44 -7.06 21.45 3.24
C GLY A 44 -7.55 21.03 4.63
N ILE A 45 -8.57 20.19 4.64
CA ILE A 45 -9.15 19.65 5.87
C ILE A 45 -8.19 18.59 6.43
N LYS A 46 -7.89 18.64 7.73
CA LYS A 46 -7.06 17.61 8.39
C LYS A 46 -7.56 16.20 8.05
N GLY A 47 -6.66 15.36 7.57
CA GLY A 47 -6.97 13.98 7.18
C GLY A 47 -7.63 13.83 5.80
N GLU A 48 -7.81 14.93 5.05
CA GLU A 48 -8.20 14.86 3.65
C GLU A 48 -7.00 14.43 2.79
N TYR A 49 -7.21 13.40 1.97
CA TYR A 49 -6.23 12.88 1.03
C TYR A 49 -6.75 13.02 -0.40
N LYS A 50 -5.97 13.69 -1.26
CA LYS A 50 -6.27 13.85 -2.68
C LYS A 50 -5.29 13.06 -3.52
N PHE A 51 -5.81 12.23 -4.42
CA PHE A 51 -4.98 11.52 -5.39
C PHE A 51 -4.76 12.40 -6.61
N ILE A 52 -3.51 12.76 -6.87
CA ILE A 52 -3.16 13.58 -8.03
C ILE A 52 -2.58 12.70 -9.11
N PHE A 53 -3.28 12.66 -10.24
CA PHE A 53 -2.78 12.03 -11.44
C PHE A 53 -1.82 12.99 -12.18
N HIS A 54 -0.61 12.53 -12.43
CA HIS A 54 0.34 13.13 -13.37
C HIS A 54 0.80 12.06 -14.37
N GLU A 55 0.70 12.37 -15.66
CA GLU A 55 1.09 11.45 -16.73
C GLU A 55 2.57 11.03 -16.61
N ASP A 56 3.46 11.98 -16.35
CA ASP A 56 4.89 11.75 -16.15
C ASP A 56 5.20 10.70 -15.06
N ILE A 57 4.36 10.62 -14.01
CA ILE A 57 4.52 9.64 -12.93
C ILE A 57 4.16 8.23 -13.41
N ILE A 58 3.08 8.10 -14.18
CA ILE A 58 2.70 6.83 -14.78
C ILE A 58 3.75 6.38 -15.79
N GLU A 59 4.24 7.29 -16.63
CA GLU A 59 5.30 6.99 -17.59
C GLU A 59 6.58 6.50 -16.90
N TYR A 60 6.97 7.15 -15.80
CA TYR A 60 8.10 6.70 -14.97
C TYR A 60 7.92 5.26 -14.51
N TYR A 61 6.76 4.92 -13.95
CA TYR A 61 6.49 3.55 -13.50
C TYR A 61 6.42 2.54 -14.65
N LEU A 62 5.88 2.91 -15.80
CA LEU A 62 5.83 2.05 -16.98
C LEU A 62 7.22 1.77 -17.56
N GLN A 63 8.10 2.76 -17.58
CA GLN A 63 9.50 2.57 -17.99
C GLN A 63 10.23 1.60 -17.05
N ILE A 64 9.87 1.63 -15.77
CA ILE A 64 10.44 0.82 -14.71
C ILE A 64 9.90 -0.61 -14.75
N SER A 65 8.59 -0.80 -14.89
CA SER A 65 7.95 -2.12 -14.96
C SER A 65 8.30 -2.87 -16.25
N GLY A 66 8.60 -2.15 -17.34
CA GLY A 66 9.02 -2.71 -18.62
C GLY A 66 10.45 -3.28 -18.66
N GLN A 67 11.26 -3.11 -17.61
CA GLN A 67 12.64 -3.61 -17.60
C GLN A 67 12.71 -5.12 -17.29
N GLN A 68 12.47 -5.95 -18.30
CA GLN A 68 12.72 -7.38 -18.21
C GLN A 68 14.22 -7.69 -18.25
N GLY A 69 14.66 -8.74 -17.52
CA GLY A 69 16.00 -9.31 -17.67
C GLY A 69 17.09 -8.70 -16.79
N ILE A 70 16.74 -7.93 -15.76
CA ILE A 70 17.72 -7.38 -14.82
C ILE A 70 18.28 -8.50 -13.96
N SER A 71 19.58 -8.77 -14.14
CA SER A 71 20.31 -9.79 -13.40
C SER A 71 20.76 -9.32 -12.02
N ASP A 72 20.89 -8.01 -11.82
CA ASP A 72 21.30 -7.44 -10.53
C ASP A 72 20.20 -7.60 -9.46
N PRO A 73 20.47 -8.31 -8.35
CA PRO A 73 19.47 -8.55 -7.32
C PRO A 73 18.96 -7.27 -6.64
N TRP A 74 19.80 -6.26 -6.44
CA TRP A 74 19.40 -5.01 -5.77
C TRP A 74 18.45 -4.19 -6.61
N THR A 75 18.76 -4.11 -7.90
CA THR A 75 17.92 -3.43 -8.85
C THR A 75 16.58 -4.17 -8.97
N ARG A 76 16.57 -5.50 -9.03
CA ARG A 76 15.33 -6.30 -8.97
C ARG A 76 14.51 -6.03 -7.70
N ILE A 77 15.15 -5.92 -6.54
CA ILE A 77 14.48 -5.58 -5.28
C ILE A 77 13.79 -4.21 -5.39
N LEU A 78 14.52 -3.21 -5.87
CA LEU A 78 13.98 -1.86 -6.07
C LEU A 78 12.75 -1.88 -6.98
N TYR A 79 12.84 -2.58 -8.12
CA TYR A 79 11.74 -2.70 -9.07
C TYR A 79 10.49 -3.33 -8.47
N GLN A 80 10.63 -4.38 -7.65
CA GLN A 80 9.48 -5.02 -7.01
C GLN A 80 8.80 -4.11 -5.99
N TYR A 81 9.55 -3.31 -5.22
CA TYR A 81 8.93 -2.33 -4.34
C TYR A 81 8.26 -1.19 -5.11
N GLN A 82 8.84 -0.74 -6.22
CA GLN A 82 8.23 0.25 -7.09
C GLN A 82 6.95 -0.28 -7.77
N GLU A 83 6.93 -1.54 -8.19
CA GLU A 83 5.73 -2.21 -8.69
C GLU A 83 4.62 -2.20 -7.64
N ARG A 84 4.93 -2.57 -6.39
CA ARG A 84 3.97 -2.53 -5.29
C ARG A 84 3.37 -1.12 -5.12
N ASP A 85 4.22 -0.10 -5.07
CA ASP A 85 3.80 1.28 -4.82
C ASP A 85 3.01 1.84 -6.02
N PHE A 86 3.37 1.46 -7.24
CA PHE A 86 2.62 1.79 -8.45
C PHE A 86 1.21 1.19 -8.43
N CYS A 87 1.10 -0.09 -8.10
CA CYS A 87 -0.17 -0.79 -8.09
C CYS A 87 -1.09 -0.35 -6.93
N TYR A 88 -0.51 0.09 -5.82
CA TYR A 88 -1.23 0.81 -4.77
C TYR A 88 -1.84 2.12 -5.31
N LEU A 89 -1.04 2.94 -5.99
CA LEU A 89 -1.49 4.20 -6.58
C LEU A 89 -2.60 3.98 -7.62
N LEU A 90 -2.40 3.05 -8.56
CA LEU A 90 -3.41 2.73 -9.58
C LEU A 90 -4.72 2.25 -8.98
N SER A 91 -4.66 1.45 -7.91
CA SER A 91 -5.86 1.02 -7.18
C SER A 91 -6.60 2.21 -6.57
N GLY A 92 -5.88 3.17 -5.98
CA GLY A 92 -6.48 4.41 -5.51
C GLY A 92 -7.08 5.25 -6.64
N LEU A 93 -6.32 5.49 -7.71
CA LEU A 93 -6.79 6.26 -8.86
C LEU A 93 -8.03 5.64 -9.51
N SER A 94 -8.07 4.33 -9.70
CA SER A 94 -9.22 3.64 -10.30
C SER A 94 -10.48 3.69 -9.41
N ALA A 95 -10.31 3.66 -8.09
CA ALA A 95 -11.43 3.74 -7.14
C ALA A 95 -12.06 5.14 -7.09
N TYR A 96 -11.23 6.19 -7.04
CA TYR A 96 -11.68 7.55 -6.77
C TYR A 96 -11.91 8.42 -8.02
N THR A 97 -11.43 7.98 -9.18
CA THR A 97 -11.61 8.76 -10.42
C THR A 97 -13.04 8.63 -10.93
N LEU A 98 -13.74 9.76 -10.99
CA LEU A 98 -15.12 9.85 -11.50
C LEU A 98 -15.19 9.96 -13.03
N ILE A 99 -14.08 10.26 -13.71
CA ILE A 99 -14.01 10.39 -15.18
C ILE A 99 -13.89 8.99 -15.78
N PRO A 100 -14.89 8.47 -16.54
CA PRO A 100 -14.92 7.08 -16.97
C PRO A 100 -13.72 6.65 -17.84
N GLU A 101 -13.25 7.54 -18.71
CA GLU A 101 -12.10 7.28 -19.60
C GLU A 101 -10.80 7.10 -18.81
N LYS A 102 -10.55 7.99 -17.84
CA LYS A 102 -9.39 7.88 -16.95
C LYS A 102 -9.49 6.67 -16.04
N LYS A 103 -10.67 6.37 -15.50
CA LYS A 103 -10.90 5.16 -14.72
C LYS A 103 -10.60 3.90 -15.53
N ARG A 104 -11.04 3.84 -16.78
CA ARG A 104 -10.74 2.72 -17.68
C ARG A 104 -9.24 2.58 -17.93
N LEU A 105 -8.54 3.68 -18.18
CA LEU A 105 -7.08 3.69 -18.31
C LEU A 105 -6.40 3.06 -17.09
N PHE A 106 -6.77 3.45 -15.87
CA PHE A 106 -6.19 2.89 -14.65
C PHE A 106 -6.47 1.41 -14.48
N LEU A 107 -7.68 0.96 -14.79
CA LEU A 107 -8.04 -0.46 -14.74
C LEU A 107 -7.22 -1.28 -15.74
N THR A 108 -7.05 -0.79 -16.98
CA THR A 108 -6.17 -1.44 -17.97
C THR A 108 -4.73 -1.51 -17.49
N LEU A 109 -4.19 -0.44 -16.91
CA LEU A 109 -2.84 -0.44 -16.36
C LEU A 109 -2.65 -1.45 -15.22
N ILE A 110 -3.68 -1.64 -14.37
CA ILE A 110 -3.67 -2.67 -13.32
C ILE A 110 -3.61 -4.06 -13.96
N GLU A 111 -4.44 -4.33 -14.95
CA GLU A 111 -4.47 -5.62 -15.67
C GLU A 111 -3.13 -5.93 -16.34
N ASP A 112 -2.46 -4.93 -16.89
CA ASP A 112 -1.19 -5.11 -17.60
C ASP A 112 0.01 -5.22 -16.65
N SER A 113 0.01 -4.50 -15.52
CA SER A 113 1.22 -4.26 -14.73
C SER A 113 1.22 -4.85 -13.33
N CYS A 114 0.06 -5.24 -12.77
CA CYS A 114 -0.07 -5.53 -11.33
C CYS A 114 -0.29 -7.00 -10.97
N ASN A 115 0.01 -7.92 -11.88
CA ASN A 115 -0.21 -9.36 -11.71
C ASN A 115 0.89 -10.07 -10.89
N GLY A 116 2.05 -9.42 -10.71
CA GLY A 116 3.14 -9.95 -9.90
C GLY A 116 2.81 -9.93 -8.40
N TYR A 117 3.53 -10.72 -7.61
CA TYR A 117 3.30 -10.81 -6.16
C TYR A 117 3.27 -9.43 -5.49
N TYR A 118 4.23 -8.56 -5.81
CA TYR A 118 4.33 -7.22 -5.23
C TYR A 118 3.25 -6.27 -5.74
N GLY A 119 2.93 -6.32 -7.03
CA GLY A 119 1.80 -5.58 -7.58
C GLY A 119 0.48 -5.93 -6.87
N VAL A 120 0.22 -7.22 -6.65
CA VAL A 120 -0.96 -7.70 -5.93
C VAL A 120 -0.95 -7.27 -4.46
N LEU A 121 0.19 -7.33 -3.75
CA LEU A 121 0.29 -6.83 -2.37
C LEU A 121 -0.06 -5.33 -2.28
N GLY A 122 0.37 -4.52 -3.25
CA GLY A 122 0.04 -3.11 -3.33
C GLY A 122 -1.47 -2.87 -3.43
N GLN A 123 -2.13 -3.63 -4.30
CA GLN A 123 -3.59 -3.57 -4.46
C GLN A 123 -4.31 -3.99 -3.17
N ILE A 124 -3.94 -5.11 -2.54
CA ILE A 124 -4.57 -5.60 -1.31
C ILE A 124 -4.43 -4.57 -0.19
N LYS A 125 -3.23 -4.00 -0.02
CA LYS A 125 -2.97 -2.98 1.00
C LYS A 125 -3.95 -1.81 0.85
N ARG A 126 -4.13 -1.31 -0.38
CA ARG A 126 -5.06 -0.21 -0.68
C ARG A 126 -6.50 -0.59 -0.35
N LEU A 127 -6.95 -1.77 -0.77
CA LEU A 127 -8.34 -2.21 -0.60
C LEU A 127 -8.72 -2.52 0.85
N LEU A 128 -7.75 -2.85 1.72
CA LEU A 128 -8.00 -3.23 3.11
C LEU A 128 -7.74 -2.13 4.13
N LEU A 129 -6.77 -1.24 3.88
CA LEU A 129 -6.35 -0.23 4.85
C LEU A 129 -6.95 1.15 4.58
N GLU A 130 -7.57 1.35 3.41
CA GLU A 130 -8.08 2.64 2.99
C GLU A 130 -9.48 2.49 2.35
N ASP A 131 -10.19 3.61 2.26
CA ASP A 131 -11.51 3.68 1.63
C ASP A 131 -11.34 3.59 0.09
N PRO A 132 -12.29 2.99 -0.66
CA PRO A 132 -13.34 2.10 -0.18
C PRO A 132 -12.80 0.72 0.17
N LEU A 133 -13.18 0.25 1.36
CA LEU A 133 -12.96 -1.13 1.80
C LEU A 133 -13.70 -2.07 0.85
N ASN A 134 -12.98 -2.93 0.13
CA ASN A 134 -13.56 -3.93 -0.77
C ASN A 134 -13.01 -5.32 -0.44
N LEU A 135 -13.70 -5.99 0.49
CA LEU A 135 -13.27 -7.29 1.03
C LEU A 135 -13.29 -8.41 -0.02
N ASP A 136 -14.26 -8.40 -0.94
CA ASP A 136 -14.37 -9.45 -1.97
C ASP A 136 -13.20 -9.36 -2.96
N GLN A 137 -12.87 -8.16 -3.42
CA GLN A 137 -11.71 -7.97 -4.29
C GLN A 137 -10.40 -8.28 -3.55
N ALA A 138 -10.27 -7.87 -2.29
CA ALA A 138 -9.10 -8.21 -1.48
C ALA A 138 -8.93 -9.72 -1.30
N ARG A 139 -10.03 -10.46 -1.04
CA ARG A 139 -10.03 -11.93 -0.98
C ARG A 139 -9.53 -12.57 -2.26
N ASN A 140 -10.09 -12.18 -3.41
CA ASN A 140 -9.68 -12.70 -4.71
C ASN A 140 -8.19 -12.44 -4.98
N LEU A 141 -7.70 -11.25 -4.66
CA LEU A 141 -6.29 -10.90 -4.82
C LEU A 141 -5.39 -11.72 -3.87
N ILE A 142 -5.83 -11.98 -2.64
CA ILE A 142 -5.10 -12.85 -1.70
C ILE A 142 -4.99 -14.27 -2.26
N GLU A 143 -6.06 -14.82 -2.84
CA GLU A 143 -6.04 -16.14 -3.49
C GLU A 143 -5.05 -16.19 -4.67
N ILE A 144 -4.94 -15.11 -5.45
CA ILE A 144 -3.97 -15.00 -6.55
C ILE A 144 -2.52 -14.88 -6.05
N ALA A 145 -2.28 -14.14 -4.96
CA ALA A 145 -0.94 -13.93 -4.41
C ALA A 145 -0.43 -15.11 -3.57
N MET A 146 -1.32 -15.88 -2.93
CA MET A 146 -0.94 -16.94 -2.00
C MET A 146 -0.04 -18.03 -2.63
N PRO A 147 -0.25 -18.49 -3.88
CA PRO A 147 0.67 -19.39 -4.58
C PRO A 147 2.02 -18.73 -4.88
N GLN A 148 2.05 -17.41 -5.03
CA GLN A 148 3.22 -16.62 -5.40
C GLN A 148 4.08 -16.16 -4.22
N LYS A 149 3.67 -16.42 -2.96
CA LYS A 149 4.36 -15.96 -1.75
C LYS A 149 5.85 -16.28 -1.65
N TYR A 150 6.35 -17.28 -2.37
CA TYR A 150 7.77 -17.63 -2.43
C TYR A 150 8.59 -16.74 -3.37
N GLN A 151 7.94 -15.85 -4.11
CA GLN A 151 8.57 -14.76 -4.86
C GLN A 151 8.92 -13.56 -3.97
N ALA A 152 8.45 -13.55 -2.72
CA ALA A 152 8.77 -12.52 -1.74
C ALA A 152 10.29 -12.42 -1.49
N LEU A 153 10.81 -11.19 -1.47
CA LEU A 153 12.22 -10.89 -1.24
C LEU A 153 12.61 -11.02 0.24
N THR A 154 11.67 -10.70 1.13
CA THR A 154 11.90 -10.73 2.58
C THR A 154 10.89 -11.62 3.29
N LYS A 155 11.27 -12.07 4.50
CA LYS A 155 10.32 -12.77 5.40
C LYS A 155 9.12 -11.87 5.76
N ALA A 156 9.33 -10.57 5.87
CA ALA A 156 8.28 -9.60 6.14
C ALA A 156 7.26 -9.56 4.99
N ASP A 157 7.72 -9.46 3.74
CA ASP A 157 6.85 -9.46 2.56
C ASP A 157 6.09 -10.78 2.41
N ARG A 158 6.72 -11.90 2.76
CA ARG A 158 6.05 -13.20 2.78
C ARG A 158 5.01 -13.31 3.90
N ALA A 159 5.29 -12.74 5.07
CA ALA A 159 4.37 -12.72 6.20
C ALA A 159 3.17 -11.78 5.95
N ALA A 160 3.37 -10.70 5.19
CA ALA A 160 2.36 -9.69 4.91
C ALA A 160 1.07 -10.26 4.28
N ILE A 161 1.15 -11.26 3.39
CA ILE A 161 -0.05 -11.86 2.80
C ILE A 161 -0.95 -12.53 3.84
N TYR A 162 -0.35 -13.13 4.87
CA TYR A 162 -1.08 -13.73 5.99
C TYR A 162 -1.62 -12.68 6.96
N ASN A 163 -0.95 -11.53 7.09
CA ASN A 163 -1.50 -10.36 7.81
C ASN A 163 -2.77 -9.86 7.12
N PHE A 164 -2.75 -9.70 5.79
CA PHE A 164 -3.92 -9.29 5.01
C PHE A 164 -5.05 -10.32 5.09
N GLN A 165 -4.74 -11.61 5.00
CA GLN A 165 -5.72 -12.67 5.15
C GLN A 165 -6.37 -12.66 6.54
N GLY A 166 -5.55 -12.51 7.59
CA GLY A 166 -6.06 -12.37 8.96
C GLY A 166 -6.96 -11.15 9.13
N LEU A 167 -6.60 -10.01 8.54
CA LEU A 167 -7.41 -8.79 8.56
C LEU A 167 -8.75 -8.98 7.86
N VAL A 168 -8.78 -9.63 6.69
CA VAL A 168 -10.02 -10.00 6.00
C VAL A 168 -10.91 -10.85 6.90
N PHE A 169 -10.35 -11.89 7.53
CA PHE A 169 -11.13 -12.75 8.41
C PHE A 169 -11.72 -12.00 9.59
N ILE A 170 -10.94 -11.12 10.24
CA ILE A 170 -11.43 -10.22 11.30
C ILE A 170 -12.61 -9.38 10.81
N LEU A 171 -12.46 -8.71 9.67
CA LEU A 171 -13.48 -7.82 9.12
C LEU A 171 -14.75 -8.58 8.71
N THR A 172 -14.68 -9.88 8.49
CA THR A 172 -15.83 -10.74 8.20
C THR A 172 -16.32 -11.58 9.39
N GLY A 173 -15.75 -11.39 10.58
CA GLY A 173 -16.18 -12.07 11.80
C GLY A 173 -15.68 -13.51 11.98
N ASP A 174 -14.72 -13.98 11.18
CA ASP A 174 -14.10 -15.30 11.32
C ASP A 174 -12.87 -15.23 12.22
N ALA A 175 -13.09 -15.20 13.53
CA ALA A 175 -12.02 -15.04 14.51
C ALA A 175 -11.05 -16.23 14.57
N GLU A 176 -11.50 -17.45 14.24
CA GLU A 176 -10.66 -18.64 14.26
C GLU A 176 -9.66 -18.61 13.11
N SER A 177 -10.15 -18.47 11.88
CA SER A 177 -9.30 -18.38 10.69
C SER A 177 -8.37 -17.16 10.76
N ALA A 178 -8.83 -16.04 11.33
CA ALA A 178 -7.98 -14.89 11.60
C ALA A 178 -6.78 -15.24 12.48
N ARG A 179 -7.00 -15.95 13.60
CA ARG A 179 -5.91 -16.33 14.51
C ARG A 179 -4.90 -17.25 13.83
N GLU A 180 -5.36 -18.21 13.03
CA GLU A 180 -4.49 -19.12 12.29
C GLU A 180 -3.61 -18.39 11.27
N SER A 181 -4.19 -17.49 10.47
CA SER A 181 -3.42 -16.67 9.52
C SER A 181 -2.38 -15.80 10.24
N LEU A 182 -2.76 -15.11 11.32
CA LEU A 182 -1.85 -14.23 12.05
C LEU A 182 -0.75 -15.01 12.80
N ALA A 183 -1.05 -16.21 13.31
CA ALA A 183 -0.04 -17.11 13.87
C ALA A 183 0.98 -17.54 12.80
N THR A 184 0.51 -17.94 11.62
CA THR A 184 1.36 -18.29 10.48
C THR A 184 2.28 -17.15 10.07
N SER A 185 1.76 -15.91 10.02
CA SER A 185 2.56 -14.71 9.77
C SER A 185 3.70 -14.56 10.78
N MET A 186 3.41 -14.70 12.08
CA MET A 186 4.40 -14.59 13.15
C MET A 186 5.45 -15.70 13.10
N GLU A 187 5.08 -16.92 12.70
CA GLU A 187 6.03 -18.01 12.52
C GLU A 187 7.02 -17.73 11.39
N ILE A 188 6.54 -17.16 10.27
CA ILE A 188 7.38 -16.78 9.12
C ILE A 188 8.32 -15.64 9.50
N TRP A 189 7.82 -14.61 10.19
CA TRP A 189 8.58 -13.43 10.56
C TRP A 189 8.41 -13.10 12.05
N GLN A 190 9.26 -13.72 12.87
CA GLN A 190 9.29 -13.58 14.33
C GLN A 190 9.93 -12.25 14.80
N HIS A 191 9.53 -11.14 14.20
CA HIS A 191 10.03 -9.80 14.54
C HIS A 191 9.02 -9.05 15.43
N PRO A 192 9.49 -8.14 16.31
CA PRO A 192 8.60 -7.26 17.08
C PRO A 192 7.69 -6.40 16.19
N ASP A 193 8.20 -5.98 15.03
CA ASP A 193 7.46 -5.12 14.08
C ASP A 193 6.54 -5.89 13.13
N ASN A 194 6.27 -7.18 13.38
CA ASN A 194 5.28 -7.90 12.58
C ASN A 194 3.87 -7.40 12.91
N ASP A 195 3.19 -6.84 11.91
CA ASP A 195 1.83 -6.30 12.02
C ASP A 195 0.83 -7.31 12.60
N ALA A 196 1.06 -8.61 12.45
CA ALA A 196 0.24 -9.65 13.06
C ALA A 196 0.02 -9.43 14.57
N ARG A 197 1.05 -8.92 15.26
CA ARG A 197 0.99 -8.64 16.70
C ARG A 197 -0.01 -7.55 17.02
N THR A 198 -0.02 -6.48 16.23
CA THR A 198 -0.96 -5.36 16.36
C THR A 198 -2.36 -5.80 15.98
N ILE A 199 -2.51 -6.50 14.85
CA ILE A 199 -3.80 -6.98 14.35
C ILE A 199 -4.46 -7.95 15.35
N MET A 200 -3.69 -8.84 15.98
CA MET A 200 -4.22 -9.76 17.01
C MET A 200 -4.71 -9.04 18.28
N GLN A 201 -4.22 -7.84 18.58
CA GLN A 201 -4.72 -7.06 19.71
C GLN A 201 -6.08 -6.43 19.40
N LEU A 202 -6.37 -6.15 18.12
CA LEU A 202 -7.64 -5.59 17.66
C LEU A 202 -8.77 -6.63 17.60
N SER A 203 -8.45 -7.94 17.65
CA SER A 203 -9.41 -9.05 17.56
C SER A 203 -9.80 -9.68 18.90
N ARG A 204 -9.46 -9.02 20.01
CA ARG A 204 -9.84 -9.41 21.39
C ARG A 204 -10.99 -8.56 21.89
#